data_AF-A0A0V7ZS46-F1
#
_entry.id   AF-A0A0V7ZS46-F1
#
_cell.length_a   1.000
_cell.length_b   1.000
_cell.length_c   1.000
_cell.angle_alpha   90.00
_cell.angle_beta   90.00
_cell.angle_gamma   90.00
#
_symmetry.space_group_name_H-M   'P 1'
#
loop_
_entity.id
_entity.type
_entity.pdbx_description
1 polymer ?
#
loop_
_entity_poly.entity_id
_entity_poly.type
_entity_poly.pdbx_seq_one_letter_code
_entity_poly.pdbx_strand_id
1 'polypeptide(L)'
;MKSKNNFPVSTKGTDNILDIAKSHLVNRVAPIANDIDSNPDSLLTALKGLGKLGLLALKVPRRWGGKELVQNDFSDFQELVARYSGALAFLQTQHQSAGSMLANSSNSHLQEKYLPHMGNGELLVGVGFSQLRRQGKPLTEAISVPGGYQLDGFVPWVTGYGYFHYFIVAATLSDGRAVFGVVPFQETQQQGGGSITFSDPASLAAITSTNTVSATLNSWFLPSENVVAVKAPGWINHNDRIKVLNNTPMVTGCAFAGLDLIESTLQKKPFPFIQSAFESLNQELRECRKQIREMNQQSADVELSVKLKLRAWSIDLATRIAHACVTVSSGAANYSNHNAQRIYREALVFTVTGQTSAVMEATLARLTRNSNPNFSNLKQNTHRTEITPKNSQNFIRYSRIIHLSHTIDTDIPQWEGDPLVEFEEVANFTEDGYCLRRFSMGEHSATHVNAPNSFHPNGIGIDKYPADSLVLSAVVIDAREQALANPDYKLTLEDVFAWETQNGEIPSESLVLMNTGWKDKWGDCDAFLPRDPQGNLHFPGFGLDAVHFLLEKRLIAGVGIDTHGVDPGQDKTFAVNRLVLEKPRIVLENLSNLEQLSPTGTTLVIGILRLSDGSGSPAGVLAFCNS
;
A
#
# COMPACT_ATOMS: atom_id res chain seq x y z
N MET A 1 38.58 2.66 4.45
CA MET A 1 38.05 2.40 5.80
C MET A 1 36.80 1.55 5.67
N LYS A 2 36.82 0.33 6.22
CA LYS A 2 35.70 -0.63 6.14
C LYS A 2 34.62 -0.24 7.16
N SER A 3 33.43 0.17 6.72
CA SER A 3 32.29 0.33 7.62
C SER A 3 31.62 -1.03 7.86
N LYS A 4 31.55 -1.41 9.14
CA LYS A 4 30.85 -2.59 9.62
C LYS A 4 29.35 -2.28 9.66
N ASN A 5 28.53 -3.04 8.94
CA ASN A 5 27.09 -3.08 9.16
C ASN A 5 26.82 -4.02 10.34
N ASN A 6 26.35 -3.45 11.45
CA ASN A 6 25.84 -4.21 12.60
C ASN A 6 24.43 -4.72 12.28
N PHE A 7 24.29 -6.04 12.12
CA PHE A 7 23.03 -6.74 12.30
C PHE A 7 22.94 -7.23 13.76
N PRO A 8 21.75 -7.23 14.39
CA PRO A 8 21.59 -7.70 15.76
C PRO A 8 21.84 -9.21 15.84
N VAL A 9 22.53 -9.61 16.90
CA VAL A 9 23.01 -10.96 17.19
C VAL A 9 21.85 -11.96 17.35
N SER A 10 21.86 -13.06 16.59
CA SER A 10 20.94 -14.21 16.71
C SER A 10 21.71 -15.55 16.67
N THR A 11 21.02 -16.63 17.00
CA THR A 11 21.49 -17.94 17.48
C THR A 11 22.44 -18.70 16.53
N LYS A 12 23.56 -19.21 17.07
CA LYS A 12 24.75 -19.83 16.41
C LYS A 12 24.54 -20.97 15.38
N GLY A 13 23.32 -21.34 14.98
CA GLY A 13 23.06 -22.46 14.05
C GLY A 13 22.54 -22.08 12.67
N THR A 14 21.91 -20.90 12.52
CA THR A 14 21.20 -20.49 11.29
C THR A 14 22.06 -19.67 10.33
N ASP A 15 23.01 -18.88 10.86
CA ASP A 15 23.99 -18.12 10.07
C ASP A 15 24.77 -19.01 9.09
N ASN A 16 25.05 -20.27 9.49
CA ASN A 16 25.77 -21.23 8.66
C ASN A 16 25.00 -21.66 7.39
N ILE A 17 23.66 -21.82 7.46
CA ILE A 17 22.87 -22.30 6.31
C ILE A 17 22.75 -21.23 5.22
N LEU A 18 22.44 -20.00 5.62
CA LEU A 18 22.31 -18.88 4.68
C LEU A 18 23.66 -18.52 4.05
N ASP A 19 24.77 -18.61 4.80
CA ASP A 19 26.11 -18.39 4.26
C ASP A 19 26.52 -19.47 3.27
N ILE A 20 26.25 -20.76 3.57
CA ILE A 20 26.47 -21.87 2.63
C ILE A 20 25.66 -21.65 1.35
N ALA A 21 24.37 -21.32 1.48
CA ALA A 21 23.49 -21.06 0.35
C ALA A 21 24.03 -19.89 -0.49
N LYS A 22 24.39 -18.76 0.15
CA LYS A 22 24.92 -17.57 -0.53
C LYS A 22 26.19 -17.88 -1.28
N SER A 23 27.14 -18.56 -0.64
CA SER A 23 28.39 -18.97 -1.26
C SER A 23 28.15 -19.84 -2.49
N HIS A 24 27.25 -20.82 -2.39
CA HIS A 24 26.89 -21.66 -3.53
C HIS A 24 26.23 -20.85 -4.66
N LEU A 25 25.24 -20.00 -4.33
CA LEU A 25 24.50 -19.22 -5.30
C LEU A 25 25.40 -18.24 -6.06
N VAL A 26 26.29 -17.52 -5.36
CA VAL A 26 27.25 -16.59 -5.98
C VAL A 26 28.23 -17.34 -6.90
N ASN A 27 28.76 -18.48 -6.47
CA ASN A 27 29.84 -19.15 -7.19
C ASN A 27 29.35 -20.11 -8.29
N ARG A 28 28.13 -20.63 -8.19
CA ARG A 28 27.62 -21.71 -9.06
C ARG A 28 26.34 -21.37 -9.80
N VAL A 29 25.50 -20.48 -9.29
CA VAL A 29 24.19 -20.15 -9.90
C VAL A 29 24.26 -18.81 -10.64
N ALA A 30 24.71 -17.75 -9.97
CA ALA A 30 24.80 -16.41 -10.55
C ALA A 30 25.53 -16.35 -11.90
N PRO A 31 26.65 -17.07 -12.14
CA PRO A 31 27.36 -17.03 -13.42
C PRO A 31 26.56 -17.58 -14.60
N ILE A 32 25.60 -18.47 -14.34
CA ILE A 32 24.79 -19.16 -15.36
C ILE A 32 23.29 -18.84 -15.24
N ALA A 33 22.93 -17.78 -14.51
CA ALA A 33 21.53 -17.51 -14.17
C ALA A 33 20.62 -17.25 -15.39
N ASN A 34 21.14 -16.67 -16.48
CA ASN A 34 20.37 -16.53 -17.73
C ASN A 34 20.14 -17.87 -18.42
N ASP A 35 21.12 -18.76 -18.39
CA ASP A 35 20.98 -20.10 -18.96
C ASP A 35 20.00 -20.92 -18.11
N ILE A 36 20.07 -20.82 -16.77
CA ILE A 36 19.09 -21.44 -15.87
C ILE A 36 17.65 -20.98 -16.16
N ASP A 37 17.40 -19.74 -16.59
CA ASP A 37 16.05 -19.24 -16.89
C ASP A 37 15.41 -19.91 -18.12
N SER A 38 16.23 -20.31 -19.11
CA SER A 38 15.75 -20.84 -20.39
C SER A 38 16.08 -22.31 -20.66
N ASN A 39 17.07 -22.88 -19.98
CA ASN A 39 17.59 -24.22 -20.22
C ASN A 39 17.24 -25.18 -19.07
N PRO A 40 16.38 -26.20 -19.34
CA PRO A 40 16.01 -27.22 -18.38
C PRO A 40 17.16 -27.95 -17.68
N ASP A 41 18.22 -28.31 -18.42
CA ASP A 41 19.34 -29.09 -17.88
C ASP A 41 20.19 -28.28 -16.89
N SER A 42 20.35 -26.99 -17.18
CA SER A 42 21.05 -26.06 -16.31
C SER A 42 20.27 -25.78 -15.03
N LEU A 43 18.94 -25.65 -15.13
CA LEU A 43 18.07 -25.56 -13.94
C LEU A 43 18.14 -26.83 -13.09
N LEU A 44 18.09 -28.02 -13.70
CA LEU A 44 18.22 -29.30 -12.99
C LEU A 44 19.58 -29.42 -12.30
N THR A 45 20.66 -28.99 -12.96
CA THR A 45 22.01 -28.97 -12.37
C THR A 45 22.08 -28.06 -11.15
N ALA A 46 21.48 -26.86 -11.24
CA ALA A 46 21.41 -25.93 -10.12
C ALA A 46 20.55 -26.46 -8.95
N LEU A 47 19.42 -27.10 -9.26
CA LEU A 47 18.56 -27.76 -8.26
C LEU A 47 19.30 -28.89 -7.53
N LYS A 48 20.01 -29.76 -8.27
CA LYS A 48 20.88 -30.80 -7.70
C LYS A 48 22.00 -30.21 -6.84
N GLY A 49 22.52 -29.03 -7.21
CA GLY A 49 23.47 -28.27 -6.41
C GLY A 49 22.94 -27.93 -5.02
N LEU A 50 21.70 -27.42 -4.93
CA LEU A 50 21.01 -27.19 -3.65
C LEU A 50 20.74 -28.51 -2.90
N GLY A 51 20.40 -29.58 -3.62
CA GLY A 51 20.18 -30.91 -3.05
C GLY A 51 21.42 -31.49 -2.36
N LYS A 52 22.61 -31.38 -2.99
CA LYS A 52 23.90 -31.80 -2.38
C LYS A 52 24.20 -31.09 -1.06
N LEU A 53 23.63 -29.90 -0.85
CA LEU A 53 23.78 -29.12 0.38
C LEU A 53 22.64 -29.35 1.40
N GLY A 54 21.64 -30.17 1.04
CA GLY A 54 20.47 -30.43 1.87
C GLY A 54 19.52 -29.24 1.98
N LEU A 55 19.43 -28.42 0.92
CA LEU A 55 18.71 -27.13 0.92
C LEU A 55 17.37 -27.17 0.15
N LEU A 56 16.88 -28.34 -0.27
CA LEU A 56 15.67 -28.43 -1.09
C LEU A 56 14.37 -28.45 -0.27
N ALA A 57 14.41 -28.91 0.98
CA ALA A 57 13.23 -29.01 1.86
C ALA A 57 13.54 -28.55 3.29
N LEU A 58 14.12 -27.35 3.44
CA LEU A 58 14.56 -26.74 4.69
C LEU A 58 13.57 -26.75 5.85
N LYS A 59 12.25 -26.60 5.60
CA LYS A 59 11.24 -26.63 6.68
C LYS A 59 10.84 -28.04 7.14
N VAL A 60 11.33 -29.09 6.49
CA VAL A 60 11.08 -30.46 6.94
C VAL A 60 11.76 -30.67 8.32
N PRO A 61 11.08 -31.32 9.29
CA PRO A 61 11.64 -31.57 10.62
C PRO A 61 12.97 -32.34 10.59
N ARG A 62 13.85 -32.08 11.57
CA ARG A 62 15.18 -32.72 11.64
C ARG A 62 15.13 -34.24 11.77
N ARG A 63 14.08 -34.78 12.40
CA ARG A 63 13.86 -36.24 12.51
C ARG A 63 13.74 -36.95 11.16
N TRP A 64 13.43 -36.20 10.10
CA TRP A 64 13.35 -36.67 8.72
C TRP A 64 14.53 -36.21 7.87
N GLY A 65 15.66 -35.81 8.47
CA GLY A 65 16.84 -35.32 7.74
C GLY A 65 16.73 -33.89 7.18
N GLY A 66 15.62 -33.19 7.45
CA GLY A 66 15.45 -31.77 7.11
C GLY A 66 16.21 -30.83 8.05
N LYS A 67 16.03 -29.52 7.87
CA LYS A 67 16.70 -28.49 8.70
C LYS A 67 15.81 -27.87 9.77
N GLU A 68 14.50 -28.09 9.68
CA GLU A 68 13.49 -27.50 10.56
C GLU A 68 13.60 -25.98 10.66
N LEU A 69 13.84 -25.36 9.50
CA LEU A 69 14.05 -23.92 9.40
C LEU A 69 12.74 -23.18 9.69
N VAL A 70 12.79 -22.21 10.61
CA VAL A 70 11.64 -21.37 10.95
C VAL A 70 11.26 -20.44 9.78
N GLN A 71 10.04 -19.92 9.80
CA GLN A 71 9.48 -19.18 8.65
C GLN A 71 10.32 -17.95 8.25
N ASN A 72 10.91 -17.23 9.21
CA ASN A 72 11.71 -16.03 8.92
C ASN A 72 13.01 -16.39 8.19
N ASP A 73 13.78 -17.35 8.72
CA ASP A 73 15.03 -17.81 8.09
C ASP A 73 14.77 -18.46 6.72
N PHE A 74 13.66 -19.18 6.58
CA PHE A 74 13.25 -19.71 5.28
C PHE A 74 12.90 -18.59 4.29
N SER A 75 12.30 -17.49 4.77
CA SER A 75 12.04 -16.31 3.94
C SER A 75 13.34 -15.65 3.50
N ASP A 76 14.35 -15.56 4.37
CA ASP A 76 15.69 -15.10 4.01
C ASP A 76 16.35 -15.99 2.94
N PHE A 77 16.22 -17.31 3.07
CA PHE A 77 16.71 -18.25 2.06
C PHE A 77 16.00 -18.07 0.71
N GLN A 78 14.66 -17.97 0.71
CA GLN A 78 13.87 -17.83 -0.51
C GLN A 78 14.19 -16.50 -1.24
N GLU A 79 14.36 -15.40 -0.51
CA GLU A 79 14.83 -14.12 -1.04
C GLU A 79 16.22 -14.23 -1.66
N LEU A 80 17.13 -14.93 -0.97
CA LEU A 80 18.49 -15.13 -1.42
C LEU A 80 18.56 -15.95 -2.72
N VAL A 81 17.81 -17.06 -2.84
CA VAL A 81 17.78 -17.86 -4.07
C VAL A 81 17.19 -17.03 -5.21
N ALA A 82 16.08 -16.33 -4.98
CA ALA A 82 15.41 -15.51 -6.00
C ALA A 82 16.27 -14.33 -6.49
N ARG A 83 17.17 -13.82 -5.64
CA ARG A 83 18.15 -12.79 -6.03
C ARG A 83 19.15 -13.27 -7.09
N TYR A 84 19.46 -14.56 -7.13
CA TYR A 84 20.43 -15.12 -8.07
C TYR A 84 19.80 -15.92 -9.21
N SER A 85 18.61 -16.50 -9.01
CA SER A 85 17.81 -17.13 -10.08
C SER A 85 16.35 -17.28 -9.65
N GLY A 86 15.45 -16.62 -10.37
CA GLY A 86 14.01 -16.74 -10.14
C GLY A 86 13.45 -18.12 -10.48
N ALA A 87 13.91 -18.73 -11.59
CA ALA A 87 13.52 -20.09 -11.98
C ALA A 87 13.89 -21.14 -10.91
N LEU A 88 15.12 -21.07 -10.37
CA LEU A 88 15.56 -21.96 -9.30
C LEU A 88 14.75 -21.75 -8.01
N ALA A 89 14.52 -20.50 -7.63
CA ALA A 89 13.72 -20.17 -6.44
C ALA A 89 12.29 -20.69 -6.56
N PHE A 90 11.68 -20.50 -7.73
CA PHE A 90 10.30 -20.93 -7.99
C PHE A 90 10.18 -22.45 -7.94
N LEU A 91 11.08 -23.18 -8.62
CA LEU A 91 11.08 -24.64 -8.63
C LEU A 91 11.34 -25.23 -7.24
N GLN A 92 12.35 -24.73 -6.52
CA GLN A 92 12.65 -25.18 -5.16
C GLN A 92 11.47 -24.91 -4.20
N THR A 93 10.76 -23.78 -4.37
CA THR A 93 9.58 -23.45 -3.55
C THR A 93 8.42 -24.44 -3.75
N GLN A 94 8.21 -24.96 -4.97
CA GLN A 94 7.22 -26.02 -5.20
C GLN A 94 7.55 -27.26 -4.36
N HIS A 95 8.82 -27.65 -4.36
CA HIS A 95 9.29 -28.82 -3.63
C HIS A 95 9.22 -28.66 -2.11
N GLN A 96 9.65 -27.51 -1.61
CA GLN A 96 9.50 -27.15 -0.20
C GLN A 96 8.04 -27.14 0.26
N SER A 97 7.13 -26.69 -0.60
CA SER A 97 5.70 -26.65 -0.30
C SER A 97 5.14 -28.06 -0.15
N ALA A 98 5.49 -28.99 -1.06
CA ALA A 98 5.14 -30.39 -0.94
C ALA A 98 5.68 -31.00 0.37
N GLY A 99 6.95 -30.75 0.70
CA GLY A 99 7.56 -31.24 1.94
C GLY A 99 6.87 -30.71 3.20
N SER A 100 6.44 -29.44 3.17
CA SER A 100 5.67 -28.85 4.27
C SER A 100 4.27 -29.45 4.39
N MET A 101 3.62 -29.80 3.29
CA MET A 101 2.30 -30.46 3.30
C MET A 101 2.39 -31.88 3.86
N LEU A 102 3.40 -32.65 3.42
CA LEU A 102 3.66 -34.00 3.92
C LEU A 102 4.04 -33.99 5.41
N ALA A 103 4.89 -33.06 5.84
CA ALA A 103 5.28 -32.93 7.25
C ALA A 103 4.11 -32.56 8.17
N ASN A 104 3.10 -31.84 7.66
CA ASN A 104 1.89 -31.48 8.40
C ASN A 104 0.72 -32.47 8.20
N SER A 105 0.92 -33.53 7.42
CA SER A 105 -0.07 -34.59 7.23
C SER A 105 -0.22 -35.43 8.49
N SER A 106 -1.41 -35.99 8.72
CA SER A 106 -1.63 -37.05 9.72
C SER A 106 -1.27 -38.45 9.21
N ASN A 107 -0.91 -38.59 7.92
CA ASN A 107 -0.56 -39.86 7.29
C ASN A 107 0.93 -40.16 7.52
N SER A 108 1.23 -41.00 8.52
CA SER A 108 2.60 -41.37 8.88
C SER A 108 3.32 -42.16 7.78
N HIS A 109 2.59 -42.98 7.01
CA HIS A 109 3.15 -43.74 5.89
C HIS A 109 3.76 -42.79 4.84
N LEU A 110 3.05 -41.71 4.50
CA LEU A 110 3.59 -40.68 3.60
C LEU A 110 4.78 -39.92 4.21
N GLN A 111 4.75 -39.64 5.51
CA GLN A 111 5.89 -38.99 6.16
C GLN A 111 7.16 -39.85 6.07
N GLU A 112 7.05 -41.14 6.42
CA GLU A 112 8.14 -42.11 6.40
C GLU A 112 8.68 -42.35 4.99
N LYS A 113 7.77 -42.48 4.01
CA LYS A 113 8.12 -42.78 2.61
C LYS A 113 8.84 -41.64 1.90
N TYR A 114 8.42 -40.39 2.15
CA TYR A 114 8.87 -39.25 1.35
C TYR A 114 9.89 -38.35 2.06
N LEU A 115 9.62 -37.93 3.30
CA LEU A 115 10.37 -36.84 3.94
C LEU A 115 11.89 -37.07 4.08
N PRO A 116 12.39 -38.29 4.39
CA PRO A 116 13.83 -38.57 4.45
C PRO A 116 14.61 -38.21 3.18
N HIS A 117 13.96 -38.26 2.03
CA HIS A 117 14.59 -38.16 0.71
C HIS A 117 14.38 -36.80 0.04
N MET A 118 13.61 -35.90 0.65
CA MET A 118 13.28 -34.60 0.05
C MET A 118 14.39 -33.56 0.24
N GLY A 119 15.05 -33.55 1.40
CA GLY A 119 16.05 -32.53 1.72
C GLY A 119 17.24 -32.50 0.77
N ASN A 120 17.70 -33.69 0.36
CA ASN A 120 18.84 -33.89 -0.54
C ASN A 120 18.45 -34.04 -2.03
N GLY A 121 17.16 -34.14 -2.32
CA GLY A 121 16.63 -34.28 -3.68
C GLY A 121 16.72 -35.69 -4.26
N GLU A 122 16.93 -36.73 -3.45
CA GLU A 122 16.77 -38.13 -3.89
C GLU A 122 15.34 -38.40 -4.36
N LEU A 123 14.35 -37.78 -3.71
CA LEU A 123 12.96 -37.83 -4.10
C LEU A 123 12.38 -36.41 -4.18
N LEU A 124 12.14 -35.96 -5.41
CA LEU A 124 11.50 -34.69 -5.70
C LEU A 124 9.98 -34.81 -5.88
N VAL A 125 9.24 -33.96 -5.19
CA VAL A 125 7.76 -33.85 -5.22
C VAL A 125 7.37 -32.40 -5.46
N GLY A 126 6.44 -32.13 -6.39
CA GLY A 126 5.86 -30.80 -6.64
C GLY A 126 4.45 -30.63 -6.07
N VAL A 127 3.76 -29.57 -6.48
CA VAL A 127 2.37 -29.29 -6.11
C VAL A 127 1.55 -28.83 -7.32
N GLY A 128 0.26 -29.16 -7.33
CA GLY A 128 -0.68 -28.84 -8.41
C GLY A 128 -2.12 -28.69 -7.90
N PHE A 129 -2.41 -27.56 -7.25
CA PHE A 129 -3.73 -27.31 -6.63
C PHE A 129 -4.27 -25.89 -6.85
N SER A 130 -3.73 -25.13 -7.80
CA SER A 130 -4.17 -23.76 -8.07
C SER A 130 -5.65 -23.67 -8.48
N GLN A 131 -6.19 -24.72 -9.10
CA GLN A 131 -7.59 -24.83 -9.52
C GLN A 131 -8.59 -24.67 -8.39
N LEU A 132 -8.21 -24.97 -7.13
CA LEU A 132 -9.07 -24.77 -5.97
C LEU A 132 -9.44 -23.30 -5.73
N ARG A 133 -8.69 -22.34 -6.30
CA ARG A 133 -8.95 -20.90 -6.16
C ARG A 133 -10.00 -20.38 -7.14
N ARG A 134 -10.40 -21.19 -8.13
CA ARG A 134 -11.40 -20.79 -9.13
C ARG A 134 -12.80 -20.85 -8.51
N GLN A 135 -13.61 -19.85 -8.82
CA GLN A 135 -15.02 -19.82 -8.46
C GLN A 135 -15.85 -20.62 -9.47
N GLY A 136 -17.00 -21.13 -9.03
CA GLY A 136 -17.91 -21.92 -9.87
C GLY A 136 -17.63 -23.42 -9.83
N LYS A 137 -17.95 -24.13 -10.92
CA LYS A 137 -17.79 -25.59 -11.00
C LYS A 137 -16.31 -25.97 -10.80
N PRO A 138 -15.99 -26.91 -9.88
CA PRO A 138 -14.63 -27.38 -9.70
C PRO A 138 -14.04 -27.94 -11.00
N LEU A 139 -12.78 -27.62 -11.28
CA LEU A 139 -12.07 -28.21 -12.42
C LEU A 139 -11.61 -29.64 -12.16
N THR A 140 -11.42 -30.01 -10.90
CA THR A 140 -11.03 -31.35 -10.48
C THR A 140 -11.95 -31.77 -9.33
N GLU A 141 -12.69 -32.85 -9.53
CA GLU A 141 -13.67 -33.38 -8.60
C GLU A 141 -13.18 -34.70 -8.02
N ALA A 142 -13.63 -35.02 -6.81
CA ALA A 142 -13.35 -36.26 -6.12
C ALA A 142 -14.65 -36.94 -5.71
N ILE A 143 -14.72 -38.26 -5.88
CA ILE A 143 -15.80 -39.11 -5.39
C ILE A 143 -15.21 -40.08 -4.38
N SER A 144 -15.82 -40.18 -3.20
CA SER A 144 -15.42 -41.19 -2.20
C SER A 144 -15.79 -42.57 -2.71
N VAL A 145 -14.83 -43.50 -2.71
CA VAL A 145 -15.02 -44.89 -3.14
C VAL A 145 -14.36 -45.82 -2.10
N PRO A 146 -14.67 -47.13 -2.09
CA PRO A 146 -13.97 -48.06 -1.21
C PRO A 146 -12.44 -47.97 -1.39
N GLY A 147 -11.73 -47.80 -0.28
CA GLY A 147 -10.26 -47.73 -0.27
C GLY A 147 -9.63 -46.38 -0.67
N GLY A 148 -10.43 -45.35 -0.98
CA GLY A 148 -9.89 -44.02 -1.29
C GLY A 148 -10.86 -43.09 -2.02
N TYR A 149 -10.36 -42.42 -3.06
CA TYR A 149 -11.11 -41.47 -3.86
C TYR A 149 -10.89 -41.72 -5.35
N GLN A 150 -11.92 -41.53 -6.17
CA GLN A 150 -11.77 -41.41 -7.61
C GLN A 150 -11.67 -39.92 -7.96
N LEU A 151 -10.66 -39.53 -8.73
CA LEU A 151 -10.39 -38.17 -9.17
C LEU A 151 -10.65 -38.03 -10.66
N ASP A 152 -11.40 -37.00 -11.03
CA ASP A 152 -11.69 -36.65 -12.42
C ASP A 152 -11.52 -35.15 -12.63
N GLY A 153 -10.80 -34.75 -13.68
CA GLY A 153 -10.75 -33.36 -14.13
C GLY A 153 -9.37 -32.84 -14.50
N PHE A 154 -9.21 -31.52 -14.46
CA PHE A 154 -8.10 -30.79 -15.07
C PHE A 154 -7.36 -29.89 -14.08
N VAL A 155 -6.03 -30.04 -14.02
CA VAL A 155 -5.11 -29.25 -13.20
C VAL A 155 -4.32 -28.33 -14.14
N PRO A 156 -4.56 -27.01 -14.11
CA PRO A 156 -4.06 -26.12 -15.16
C PRO A 156 -2.56 -25.84 -15.08
N TRP A 157 -1.97 -25.87 -13.87
CA TRP A 157 -0.60 -25.45 -13.64
C TRP A 157 0.10 -26.42 -12.69
N VAL A 158 0.99 -27.25 -13.24
CA VAL A 158 1.88 -28.13 -12.50
C VAL A 158 3.31 -27.88 -12.98
N THR A 159 4.12 -27.27 -12.13
CA THR A 159 5.51 -26.92 -12.45
C THR A 159 6.46 -28.02 -12.01
N GLY A 160 7.47 -28.30 -12.83
CA GLY A 160 8.55 -29.22 -12.53
C GLY A 160 8.49 -30.53 -13.31
N TYR A 161 7.78 -30.56 -14.43
CA TYR A 161 7.66 -31.74 -15.27
C TYR A 161 9.03 -32.17 -15.82
N GLY A 162 9.35 -33.46 -15.72
CA GLY A 162 10.68 -33.99 -16.03
C GLY A 162 11.74 -33.81 -14.94
N TYR A 163 11.43 -33.07 -13.85
CA TYR A 163 12.32 -32.98 -12.67
C TYR A 163 11.77 -33.73 -11.47
N PHE A 164 10.48 -33.60 -11.22
CA PHE A 164 9.82 -34.13 -10.04
C PHE A 164 9.24 -35.50 -10.35
N HIS A 165 9.35 -36.44 -9.41
CA HIS A 165 8.81 -37.79 -9.56
C HIS A 165 7.30 -37.83 -9.29
N TYR A 166 6.83 -36.98 -8.36
CA TYR A 166 5.45 -36.91 -7.92
C TYR A 166 4.98 -35.47 -7.79
N PHE A 167 3.67 -35.26 -7.70
CA PHE A 167 3.12 -33.98 -7.25
C PHE A 167 1.91 -34.21 -6.34
N ILE A 168 1.65 -33.23 -5.48
CA ILE A 168 0.43 -33.23 -4.65
C ILE A 168 -0.68 -32.53 -5.43
N VAL A 169 -1.66 -33.31 -5.88
CA VAL A 169 -2.89 -32.82 -6.52
C VAL A 169 -3.96 -32.53 -5.48
N ALA A 170 -4.94 -31.70 -5.84
CA ALA A 170 -6.15 -31.51 -5.04
C ALA A 170 -7.42 -31.56 -5.88
N ALA A 171 -8.49 -32.05 -5.27
CA ALA A 171 -9.80 -32.19 -5.91
C ALA A 171 -10.93 -31.91 -4.90
N THR A 172 -12.04 -31.38 -5.40
CA THR A 172 -13.20 -30.97 -4.59
C THR A 172 -14.20 -32.11 -4.46
N LEU A 173 -14.61 -32.42 -3.24
CA LEU A 173 -15.69 -33.36 -2.92
C LEU A 173 -17.06 -32.69 -3.11
N SER A 174 -18.13 -33.48 -3.24
CA SER A 174 -19.50 -32.99 -3.41
C SER A 174 -19.99 -32.10 -2.26
N ASP A 175 -19.43 -32.26 -1.06
CA ASP A 175 -19.71 -31.43 0.12
C ASP A 175 -18.82 -30.17 0.23
N GLY A 176 -18.02 -29.89 -0.80
CA GLY A 176 -17.14 -28.73 -0.88
C GLY A 176 -15.80 -28.88 -0.15
N ARG A 177 -15.54 -29.99 0.55
CA ARG A 177 -14.20 -30.28 1.09
C ARG A 177 -13.20 -30.50 -0.05
N ALA A 178 -11.91 -30.32 0.24
CA ALA A 178 -10.83 -30.58 -0.71
C ALA A 178 -9.96 -31.74 -0.23
N VAL A 179 -9.84 -32.80 -1.04
CA VAL A 179 -8.88 -33.89 -0.80
C VAL A 179 -7.57 -33.58 -1.53
N PHE A 180 -6.45 -33.80 -0.83
CA PHE A 180 -5.10 -33.66 -1.36
C PHE A 180 -4.44 -35.04 -1.38
N GLY A 181 -3.77 -35.38 -2.47
CA GLY A 181 -3.13 -36.69 -2.64
C GLY A 181 -1.84 -36.62 -3.43
N VAL A 182 -0.91 -37.54 -3.13
CA VAL A 182 0.33 -37.71 -3.92
C VAL A 182 0.01 -38.56 -5.14
N VAL A 183 0.37 -38.07 -6.32
CA VAL A 183 0.21 -38.78 -7.60
C VAL A 183 1.50 -38.74 -8.42
N PRO A 184 1.73 -39.72 -9.33
CA PRO A 184 2.89 -39.71 -10.22
C PRO A 184 2.92 -38.45 -11.09
N PHE A 185 4.10 -37.88 -11.31
CA PHE A 185 4.28 -36.75 -12.24
C PHE A 185 4.83 -37.22 -13.59
N GLN A 186 4.19 -38.25 -14.14
CA GLN A 186 4.49 -38.86 -15.43
C GLN A 186 3.22 -39.50 -15.98
N GLU A 187 3.12 -39.62 -17.30
CA GLU A 187 2.05 -40.36 -17.98
C GLU A 187 1.86 -41.73 -17.30
N THR A 188 0.67 -41.98 -16.76
CA THR A 188 0.40 -43.19 -15.98
C THR A 188 -0.99 -43.72 -16.28
N GLN A 189 -1.09 -45.04 -16.47
CA GLN A 189 -2.33 -45.79 -16.61
C GLN A 189 -2.41 -46.83 -15.49
N GLN A 190 -3.49 -46.81 -14.72
CA GLN A 190 -3.76 -47.80 -13.68
C GLN A 190 -4.42 -49.04 -14.27
N GLN A 191 -4.21 -50.20 -13.66
CA GLN A 191 -4.89 -51.43 -14.08
C GLN A 191 -6.42 -51.32 -14.04
N GLY A 192 -6.96 -50.45 -13.17
CA GLY A 192 -8.39 -50.15 -13.08
C GLY A 192 -8.92 -49.16 -14.14
N GLY A 193 -8.12 -48.76 -15.13
CA GLY A 193 -8.52 -47.87 -16.23
C GLY A 193 -8.37 -46.38 -15.96
N GLY A 194 -8.00 -45.98 -14.74
CA GLY A 194 -7.71 -44.58 -14.40
C GLY A 194 -6.39 -44.09 -14.99
N SER A 195 -6.33 -42.83 -15.44
CA SER A 195 -5.16 -42.27 -16.11
C SER A 195 -4.79 -40.87 -15.64
N ILE A 196 -3.50 -40.55 -15.70
CA ILE A 196 -3.00 -39.17 -15.63
C ILE A 196 -2.21 -38.89 -16.91
N THR A 197 -2.58 -37.82 -17.60
CA THR A 197 -1.89 -37.32 -18.80
C THR A 197 -1.50 -35.86 -18.64
N PHE A 198 -0.50 -35.41 -19.38
CA PHE A 198 0.05 -34.05 -19.31
C PHE A 198 0.09 -33.38 -20.69
N SER A 199 0.03 -32.05 -20.70
CA SER A 199 0.32 -31.28 -21.92
C SER A 199 1.82 -31.20 -22.17
N ASP A 200 2.20 -30.75 -23.36
CA ASP A 200 3.55 -30.23 -23.57
C ASP A 200 3.86 -29.06 -22.61
N PRO A 201 5.15 -28.81 -22.27
CA PRO A 201 5.55 -27.65 -21.49
C PRO A 201 5.04 -26.34 -22.09
N ALA A 202 4.42 -25.51 -21.24
CA ALA A 202 3.85 -24.24 -21.64
C ALA A 202 4.93 -23.25 -22.12
N SER A 203 4.63 -22.53 -23.21
CA SER A 203 5.45 -21.42 -23.69
C SER A 203 5.25 -20.18 -22.81
N LEU A 204 5.90 -20.16 -21.65
CA LEU A 204 5.82 -19.06 -20.69
C LEU A 204 6.63 -17.83 -21.13
N ALA A 205 6.24 -16.64 -20.67
CA ALA A 205 6.99 -15.41 -20.94
C ALA A 205 8.35 -15.35 -20.22
N ALA A 206 8.53 -16.17 -19.19
CA ALA A 206 9.64 -16.13 -18.24
C ALA A 206 9.77 -17.49 -17.54
N ILE A 207 10.93 -17.77 -16.94
CA ILE A 207 11.21 -19.03 -16.22
C ILE A 207 10.85 -20.29 -17.04
N THR A 208 11.05 -20.25 -18.35
CA THR A 208 10.59 -21.30 -19.28
C THR A 208 11.23 -22.65 -18.99
N SER A 209 12.43 -22.66 -18.38
CA SER A 209 13.11 -23.86 -17.94
C SER A 209 12.36 -24.62 -16.83
N THR A 210 11.38 -24.05 -16.14
CA THR A 210 10.70 -24.74 -15.03
C THR A 210 9.74 -25.84 -15.48
N ASN A 211 9.54 -26.03 -16.79
CA ASN A 211 8.69 -27.07 -17.37
C ASN A 211 7.31 -27.14 -16.71
N THR A 212 6.51 -26.09 -16.89
CA THR A 212 5.14 -26.04 -16.37
C THR A 212 4.19 -26.67 -17.38
N VAL A 213 3.41 -27.65 -16.96
CA VAL A 213 2.41 -28.36 -17.77
C VAL A 213 1.02 -28.25 -17.14
N SER A 214 0.00 -28.65 -17.89
CA SER A 214 -1.30 -29.00 -17.31
C SER A 214 -1.41 -30.51 -17.17
N ALA A 215 -2.25 -30.99 -16.25
CA ALA A 215 -2.52 -32.40 -16.03
C ALA A 215 -4.02 -32.70 -16.15
N THR A 216 -4.36 -33.82 -16.77
CA THR A 216 -5.73 -34.35 -16.86
C THR A 216 -5.78 -35.68 -16.12
N LEU A 217 -6.69 -35.79 -15.15
CA LEU A 217 -6.98 -37.01 -14.42
C LEU A 217 -8.31 -37.55 -14.95
N ASN A 218 -8.32 -38.79 -15.45
CA ASN A 218 -9.54 -39.48 -15.86
C ASN A 218 -9.70 -40.70 -14.97
N SER A 219 -10.78 -40.71 -14.17
CA SER A 219 -11.16 -41.78 -13.26
C SER A 219 -9.99 -42.33 -12.44
N TRP A 220 -9.10 -41.44 -12.00
CA TRP A 220 -7.88 -41.82 -11.30
C TRP A 220 -8.21 -42.26 -9.88
N PHE A 221 -7.90 -43.51 -9.54
CA PHE A 221 -8.06 -44.00 -8.17
C PHE A 221 -6.88 -43.53 -7.30
N LEU A 222 -7.17 -42.65 -6.36
CA LEU A 222 -6.28 -42.21 -5.29
C LEU A 222 -6.52 -43.07 -4.04
N PRO A 223 -5.64 -44.03 -3.70
CA PRO A 223 -5.82 -44.86 -2.52
C PRO A 223 -5.62 -44.05 -1.24
N SER A 224 -6.30 -44.44 -0.16
CA SER A 224 -6.26 -43.77 1.15
C SER A 224 -4.83 -43.58 1.69
N GLU A 225 -3.93 -44.53 1.41
CA GLU A 225 -2.51 -44.45 1.79
C GLU A 225 -1.76 -43.31 1.10
N ASN A 226 -2.24 -42.83 -0.06
CA ASN A 226 -1.68 -41.70 -0.81
C ASN A 226 -2.38 -40.37 -0.51
N VAL A 227 -3.38 -40.35 0.38
CA VAL A 227 -4.07 -39.12 0.80
C VAL A 227 -3.19 -38.34 1.78
N VAL A 228 -2.87 -37.10 1.41
CA VAL A 228 -2.08 -36.16 2.21
C VAL A 228 -2.95 -35.48 3.27
N ALA A 229 -4.13 -35.00 2.88
CA ALA A 229 -5.06 -34.33 3.79
C ALA A 229 -6.45 -34.21 3.16
N VAL A 230 -7.47 -34.08 4.01
CA VAL A 230 -8.79 -33.56 3.63
C VAL A 230 -9.00 -32.24 4.35
N LYS A 231 -9.31 -31.18 3.61
CA LYS A 231 -9.50 -29.82 4.14
C LYS A 231 -10.97 -29.42 4.07
N ALA A 232 -11.40 -28.63 5.06
CA ALA A 232 -12.74 -28.08 5.13
C ALA A 232 -13.07 -27.19 3.91
N PRO A 233 -14.37 -26.99 3.59
CA PRO A 233 -14.77 -26.08 2.52
C PRO A 233 -14.20 -24.67 2.74
N GLY A 234 -13.77 -24.01 1.66
CA GLY A 234 -13.20 -22.66 1.73
C GLY A 234 -11.80 -22.54 2.35
N TRP A 235 -11.16 -23.66 2.74
CA TRP A 235 -9.83 -23.65 3.38
C TRP A 235 -8.78 -22.87 2.58
N ILE A 236 -8.75 -23.01 1.25
CA ILE A 236 -7.74 -22.35 0.41
C ILE A 236 -7.88 -20.82 0.48
N ASN A 237 -9.10 -20.29 0.49
CA ASN A 237 -9.38 -18.85 0.57
C ASN A 237 -8.97 -18.30 1.94
N HIS A 238 -9.27 -19.04 3.02
CA HIS A 238 -8.85 -18.68 4.37
C HIS A 238 -7.32 -18.69 4.50
N ASN A 239 -6.67 -19.74 4.00
CA ASN A 239 -5.21 -19.88 4.01
C ASN A 239 -4.52 -18.75 3.21
N ASP A 240 -5.07 -18.37 2.06
CA ASP A 240 -4.53 -17.26 1.25
C ASP A 240 -4.64 -15.90 1.97
N ARG A 241 -5.70 -15.66 2.77
CA ARG A 241 -5.83 -14.45 3.61
C ARG A 241 -4.79 -14.39 4.73
N ILE A 242 -4.40 -15.54 5.28
CA ILE A 242 -3.36 -15.60 6.33
C ILE A 242 -1.96 -15.40 5.73
N LYS A 243 -1.71 -16.02 4.56
CA LYS A 243 -0.36 -16.15 3.97
C LYS A 243 -0.07 -15.14 2.85
N VAL A 244 -0.76 -14.00 2.83
CA VAL A 244 -0.61 -12.96 1.80
C VAL A 244 0.85 -12.58 1.55
N LEU A 245 1.67 -12.49 2.61
CA LEU A 245 3.06 -12.08 2.52
C LEU A 245 4.04 -13.25 2.26
N ASN A 246 3.61 -14.51 2.22
CA ASN A 246 4.54 -15.65 2.11
C ASN A 246 5.29 -15.69 0.77
N ASN A 247 4.78 -15.03 -0.27
CA ASN A 247 5.43 -14.97 -1.59
C ASN A 247 6.29 -13.71 -1.78
N THR A 248 6.30 -12.76 -0.83
CA THR A 248 7.11 -11.55 -0.94
C THR A 248 8.62 -11.79 -0.99
N PRO A 249 9.21 -12.85 -0.38
CA PRO A 249 10.64 -13.08 -0.48
C PRO A 249 11.12 -13.27 -1.93
N MET A 250 10.36 -13.96 -2.79
CA MET A 250 10.72 -14.09 -4.21
C MET A 250 10.71 -12.72 -4.93
N VAL A 251 9.72 -11.88 -4.60
CA VAL A 251 9.60 -10.53 -5.16
C VAL A 251 10.75 -9.64 -4.71
N THR A 252 11.05 -9.59 -3.41
CA THR A 252 12.14 -8.78 -2.88
C THR A 252 13.51 -9.30 -3.34
N GLY A 253 13.66 -10.61 -3.49
CA GLY A 253 14.87 -11.23 -4.06
C GLY A 253 15.12 -10.76 -5.49
N CYS A 254 14.10 -10.83 -6.34
CA CYS A 254 14.14 -10.30 -7.72
C CYS A 254 14.47 -8.79 -7.74
N ALA A 255 13.91 -8.02 -6.83
CA ALA A 255 14.20 -6.59 -6.71
C ALA A 255 15.66 -6.33 -6.31
N PHE A 256 16.22 -7.10 -5.36
CA PHE A 256 17.65 -7.01 -5.03
C PHE A 256 18.56 -7.45 -6.18
N ALA A 257 18.15 -8.44 -6.99
CA ALA A 257 18.89 -8.81 -8.20
C ALA A 257 19.02 -7.60 -9.15
N GLY A 258 17.94 -6.83 -9.26
CA GLY A 258 17.95 -5.60 -10.04
C GLY A 258 18.85 -4.51 -9.47
N LEU A 259 18.82 -4.30 -8.14
CA LEU A 259 19.73 -3.35 -7.50
C LEU A 259 21.20 -3.74 -7.68
N ASP A 260 21.55 -5.03 -7.62
CA ASP A 260 22.91 -5.51 -7.89
C ASP A 260 23.36 -5.18 -9.31
N LEU A 261 22.45 -5.31 -10.28
CA LEU A 261 22.75 -4.95 -11.66
C LEU A 261 22.95 -3.43 -11.81
N ILE A 262 22.09 -2.62 -11.19
CA ILE A 262 22.21 -1.15 -11.23
C ILE A 262 23.53 -0.72 -10.58
N GLU A 263 23.90 -1.27 -9.43
CA GLU A 263 25.16 -1.00 -8.75
C GLU A 263 26.37 -1.40 -9.60
N SER A 264 26.36 -2.60 -10.20
CA SER A 264 27.44 -3.02 -11.10
C SER A 264 27.54 -2.16 -12.37
N THR A 265 26.41 -1.62 -12.84
CA THR A 265 26.37 -0.71 -13.99
C THR A 265 26.92 0.65 -13.62
N LEU A 266 26.58 1.16 -12.44
CA LEU A 266 27.09 2.41 -11.88
C LEU A 266 28.62 2.40 -11.74
N GLN A 267 29.22 1.27 -11.33
CA GLN A 267 30.68 1.11 -11.29
C GLN A 267 31.34 1.28 -12.67
N LYS A 268 30.63 0.93 -13.76
CA LYS A 268 31.12 1.07 -15.14
C LYS A 268 30.72 2.41 -15.78
N LYS A 269 29.58 2.96 -15.36
CA LYS A 269 28.94 4.19 -15.85
C LYS A 269 28.59 5.08 -14.64
N PRO A 270 29.55 5.83 -14.07
CA PRO A 270 29.39 6.56 -12.82
C PRO A 270 28.59 7.86 -12.99
N PHE A 271 27.40 7.77 -13.58
CA PHE A 271 26.53 8.92 -13.77
C PHE A 271 25.75 9.23 -12.48
N PRO A 272 25.70 10.50 -12.03
CA PRO A 272 24.99 10.88 -10.80
C PRO A 272 23.52 10.46 -10.77
N PHE A 273 22.82 10.48 -11.92
CA PHE A 273 21.42 10.05 -11.98
C PHE A 273 21.23 8.55 -11.73
N ILE A 274 22.22 7.71 -12.06
CA ILE A 274 22.18 6.27 -11.75
C ILE A 274 22.40 6.08 -10.25
N GLN A 275 23.32 6.83 -9.65
CA GLN A 275 23.55 6.82 -8.19
C GLN A 275 22.27 7.20 -7.44
N SER A 276 21.65 8.32 -7.78
CA SER A 276 20.43 8.78 -7.13
C SER A 276 19.27 7.79 -7.29
N ALA A 277 19.12 7.18 -8.47
CA ALA A 277 18.13 6.14 -8.69
C ALA A 277 18.40 4.89 -7.84
N PHE A 278 19.66 4.44 -7.78
CA PHE A 278 20.07 3.30 -6.94
C PHE A 278 19.78 3.56 -5.47
N GLU A 279 20.22 4.70 -4.92
CA GLU A 279 20.02 5.06 -3.51
C GLU A 279 18.54 5.10 -3.14
N SER A 280 17.74 5.79 -3.95
CA SER A 280 16.30 5.94 -3.75
C SER A 280 15.58 4.58 -3.77
N LEU A 281 15.82 3.77 -4.81
CA LEU A 281 15.18 2.46 -4.95
C LEU A 281 15.65 1.46 -3.88
N ASN A 282 16.93 1.49 -3.51
CA ASN A 282 17.49 0.63 -2.46
C ASN A 282 16.92 1.01 -1.09
N GLN A 283 16.76 2.30 -0.79
CA GLN A 283 16.12 2.76 0.44
C GLN A 283 14.65 2.33 0.49
N GLU A 284 13.89 2.58 -0.59
CA GLU A 284 12.46 2.22 -0.67
C GLU A 284 12.25 0.69 -0.53
N LEU A 285 13.08 -0.13 -1.19
CA LEU A 285 13.02 -1.59 -1.06
C LEU A 285 13.36 -2.09 0.34
N ARG A 286 14.39 -1.51 0.99
CA ARG A 286 14.76 -1.88 2.36
C ARG A 286 13.66 -1.56 3.35
N GLU A 287 13.01 -0.42 3.19
CA GLU A 287 11.87 -0.04 4.02
C GLU A 287 10.68 -0.98 3.81
N CYS A 288 10.31 -1.25 2.54
CA CYS A 288 9.25 -2.20 2.22
C CYS A 288 9.52 -3.59 2.83
N ARG A 289 10.76 -4.09 2.67
CA ARG A 289 11.20 -5.36 3.25
C ARG A 289 11.16 -5.36 4.78
N LYS A 290 11.55 -4.27 5.42
CA LYS A 290 11.50 -4.11 6.88
C LYS A 290 10.05 -4.21 7.38
N GLN A 291 9.14 -3.44 6.79
CA GLN A 291 7.72 -3.48 7.18
C GLN A 291 7.08 -4.85 6.93
N ILE A 292 7.42 -5.53 5.83
CA ILE A 292 6.97 -6.91 5.58
C ILE A 292 7.43 -7.86 6.70
N ARG A 293 8.66 -7.72 7.20
CA ARG A 293 9.20 -8.56 8.28
C ARG A 293 8.54 -8.28 9.62
N GLU A 294 8.42 -7.00 9.97
CA GLU A 294 7.72 -6.57 11.19
C GLU A 294 6.29 -7.10 11.18
N MET A 295 5.61 -7.02 10.03
CA MET A 295 4.24 -7.52 9.87
C MET A 295 4.12 -9.04 9.99
N ASN A 296 5.13 -9.79 9.58
CA ASN A 296 5.16 -11.25 9.74
C ASN A 296 5.47 -11.70 11.18
N GLN A 297 6.00 -10.80 12.02
CA GLN A 297 6.32 -11.08 13.43
C GLN A 297 5.17 -10.71 14.39
N GLN A 298 4.21 -9.89 13.95
CA GLN A 298 3.05 -9.50 14.74
C GLN A 298 1.98 -10.61 14.78
N SER A 299 1.21 -10.65 15.88
CA SER A 299 0.11 -11.60 16.10
C SER A 299 -0.97 -11.54 15.00
N ALA A 300 -1.78 -12.60 14.90
CA ALA A 300 -2.69 -12.87 13.79
C ALA A 300 -3.74 -11.78 13.45
N ASP A 301 -3.95 -10.79 14.33
CA ASP A 301 -4.96 -9.73 14.20
C ASP A 301 -4.53 -8.50 13.38
N VAL A 302 -3.42 -8.60 12.65
CA VAL A 302 -3.07 -7.61 11.63
C VAL A 302 -4.21 -7.46 10.62
N GLU A 303 -4.66 -6.23 10.41
CA GLU A 303 -5.65 -5.88 9.40
C GLU A 303 -5.17 -6.34 8.01
N LEU A 304 -5.92 -7.28 7.39
CA LEU A 304 -5.63 -7.85 6.07
C LEU A 304 -5.30 -6.80 5.01
N SER A 305 -5.91 -5.62 5.11
CA SER A 305 -5.68 -4.47 4.23
C SER A 305 -4.21 -4.04 4.20
N VAL A 306 -3.50 -4.07 5.33
CA VAL A 306 -2.08 -3.70 5.45
C VAL A 306 -1.20 -4.73 4.75
N LYS A 307 -1.45 -6.03 4.97
CA LYS A 307 -0.73 -7.11 4.29
C LYS A 307 -0.90 -7.03 2.76
N LEU A 308 -2.11 -6.71 2.30
CA LEU A 308 -2.39 -6.50 0.87
C LEU A 308 -1.62 -5.30 0.30
N LYS A 309 -1.59 -4.17 1.01
CA LYS A 309 -0.82 -2.97 0.62
C LYS A 309 0.69 -3.25 0.55
N LEU A 310 1.24 -3.97 1.53
CA LEU A 310 2.66 -4.37 1.54
C LEU A 310 2.99 -5.34 0.41
N ARG A 311 2.11 -6.31 0.13
CA ARG A 311 2.25 -7.22 -1.01
C ARG A 311 2.28 -6.45 -2.33
N ALA A 312 1.32 -5.53 -2.54
CA ALA A 312 1.28 -4.68 -3.72
C ALA A 312 2.51 -3.77 -3.85
N TRP A 313 3.00 -3.20 -2.73
CA TRP A 313 4.21 -2.37 -2.73
C TRP A 313 5.44 -3.15 -3.18
N SER A 314 5.64 -4.37 -2.67
CA SER A 314 6.76 -5.20 -3.08
C SER A 314 6.74 -5.50 -4.59
N ILE A 315 5.55 -5.79 -5.15
CA ILE A 315 5.37 -6.09 -6.59
C ILE A 315 5.70 -4.88 -7.46
N ASP A 316 5.17 -3.71 -7.11
CA ASP A 316 5.48 -2.44 -7.79
C ASP A 316 6.98 -2.13 -7.75
N LEU A 317 7.62 -2.29 -6.58
CA LEU A 317 9.06 -2.06 -6.43
C LEU A 317 9.88 -3.01 -7.30
N ALA A 318 9.59 -4.31 -7.31
CA ALA A 318 10.28 -5.24 -8.18
C ALA A 318 10.15 -4.86 -9.66
N THR A 319 8.96 -4.43 -10.08
CA THR A 319 8.70 -3.99 -11.46
C THR A 319 9.44 -2.70 -11.80
N ARG A 320 9.39 -1.68 -10.93
CA ARG A 320 10.09 -0.40 -11.11
C ARG A 320 11.61 -0.58 -11.13
N ILE A 321 12.15 -1.41 -10.24
CA ILE A 321 13.58 -1.71 -10.19
C ILE A 321 14.00 -2.50 -11.43
N ALA A 322 13.22 -3.50 -11.86
CA ALA A 322 13.51 -4.24 -13.08
C ALA A 322 13.44 -3.34 -14.33
N HIS A 323 12.50 -2.38 -14.37
CA HIS A 323 12.48 -1.39 -15.45
C HIS A 323 13.71 -0.47 -15.40
N ALA A 324 14.12 -0.02 -14.21
CA ALA A 324 15.36 0.73 -14.05
C ALA A 324 16.60 -0.06 -14.53
N CYS A 325 16.61 -1.39 -14.33
CA CYS A 325 17.65 -2.27 -14.88
C CYS A 325 17.75 -2.21 -16.40
N VAL A 326 16.59 -2.26 -17.08
CA VAL A 326 16.50 -2.12 -18.54
C VAL A 326 17.05 -0.75 -18.95
N THR A 327 16.62 0.32 -18.27
CA THR A 327 17.04 1.70 -18.55
C THR A 327 18.56 1.89 -18.44
N VAL A 328 19.18 1.48 -17.33
CA VAL A 328 20.64 1.67 -17.13
C VAL A 328 21.49 0.79 -18.06
N SER A 329 20.92 -0.35 -18.49
CA SER A 329 21.54 -1.27 -19.45
C SER A 329 21.37 -0.80 -20.90
N SER A 330 20.46 0.13 -21.16
CA SER A 330 20.20 0.71 -22.49
C SER A 330 19.85 -0.39 -23.52
N GLY A 331 20.22 -0.22 -24.80
CA GLY A 331 19.88 -1.18 -25.86
C GLY A 331 20.33 -2.62 -25.63
N ALA A 332 21.38 -2.84 -24.82
CA ALA A 332 21.84 -4.20 -24.48
C ALA A 332 20.78 -5.01 -23.69
N ALA A 333 19.85 -4.34 -23.02
CA ALA A 333 18.74 -5.01 -22.33
C ALA A 333 17.79 -5.75 -23.29
N ASN A 334 17.81 -5.46 -24.60
CA ASN A 334 16.95 -6.16 -25.56
C ASN A 334 17.45 -7.57 -25.90
N TYR A 335 18.71 -7.92 -25.59
CA TYR A 335 19.18 -9.29 -25.75
C TYR A 335 18.51 -10.19 -24.71
N SER A 336 17.92 -11.30 -25.16
CA SER A 336 17.21 -12.25 -24.29
C SER A 336 18.08 -12.82 -23.18
N ASN A 337 19.39 -12.92 -23.41
CA ASN A 337 20.40 -13.40 -22.47
C ASN A 337 20.99 -12.30 -21.56
N HIS A 338 20.49 -11.06 -21.64
CA HIS A 338 20.95 -9.98 -20.76
C HIS A 338 20.30 -10.09 -19.38
N ASN A 339 21.09 -9.88 -18.31
CA ASN A 339 20.61 -9.96 -16.93
C ASN A 339 19.39 -9.06 -16.65
N ALA A 340 19.41 -7.82 -17.15
CA ALA A 340 18.26 -6.90 -17.03
C ALA A 340 16.97 -7.52 -17.57
N GLN A 341 17.07 -8.28 -18.67
CA GLN A 341 15.91 -8.85 -19.34
C GLN A 341 15.40 -10.11 -18.68
N ARG A 342 16.30 -10.91 -18.09
CA ARG A 342 15.90 -11.97 -17.16
C ARG A 342 15.14 -11.38 -15.96
N ILE A 343 15.71 -10.39 -15.27
CA ILE A 343 15.13 -9.79 -14.07
C ILE A 343 13.76 -9.16 -14.36
N TYR A 344 13.59 -8.49 -15.51
CA TYR A 344 12.30 -7.95 -15.93
C TYR A 344 11.24 -9.04 -16.16
N ARG A 345 11.62 -10.14 -16.81
CA ARG A 345 10.75 -11.30 -17.04
C ARG A 345 10.42 -12.02 -15.72
N GLU A 346 11.37 -12.17 -14.80
CA GLU A 346 11.16 -12.73 -13.46
C GLU A 346 10.20 -11.86 -12.61
N ALA A 347 10.31 -10.54 -12.68
CA ALA A 347 9.40 -9.62 -11.98
C ALA A 347 7.93 -9.80 -12.43
N LEU A 348 7.72 -10.07 -13.73
CA LEU A 348 6.38 -10.42 -14.27
C LEU A 348 5.82 -11.70 -13.64
N VAL A 349 6.64 -12.75 -13.48
CA VAL A 349 6.23 -14.01 -12.83
C VAL A 349 5.84 -13.78 -11.38
N PHE A 350 6.66 -13.03 -10.64
CA PHE A 350 6.44 -12.84 -9.21
C PHE A 350 5.30 -11.87 -8.89
N THR A 351 4.85 -11.09 -9.88
CA THR A 351 3.57 -10.37 -9.83
C THR A 351 2.42 -11.35 -9.69
N VAL A 352 2.33 -12.34 -10.59
CA VAL A 352 1.19 -13.29 -10.63
C VAL A 352 1.31 -14.47 -9.66
N THR A 353 2.45 -14.62 -8.99
CA THR A 353 2.68 -15.71 -8.03
C THR A 353 1.86 -15.49 -6.76
N GLY A 354 0.96 -16.43 -6.46
CA GLY A 354 0.04 -16.34 -5.32
C GLY A 354 -0.99 -15.22 -5.47
N GLN A 355 -1.34 -14.87 -6.71
CA GLN A 355 -2.29 -13.83 -7.03
C GLN A 355 -3.71 -14.24 -6.65
N THR A 356 -4.31 -13.52 -5.70
CA THR A 356 -5.75 -13.57 -5.42
C THR A 356 -6.42 -12.31 -5.96
N SER A 357 -7.76 -12.29 -6.04
CA SER A 357 -8.50 -11.08 -6.43
C SER A 357 -8.19 -9.90 -5.51
N ALA A 358 -8.03 -10.13 -4.20
CA ALA A 358 -7.68 -9.08 -3.24
C ALA A 358 -6.25 -8.54 -3.46
N VAL A 359 -5.27 -9.40 -3.77
CA VAL A 359 -3.93 -8.94 -4.15
C VAL A 359 -3.98 -8.22 -5.50
N MET A 360 -4.88 -8.63 -6.40
CA MET A 360 -5.01 -8.04 -7.74
C MET A 360 -5.54 -6.62 -7.63
N GLU A 361 -6.62 -6.45 -6.88
CA GLU A 361 -7.18 -5.15 -6.53
C GLU A 361 -6.14 -4.24 -5.87
N ALA A 362 -5.43 -4.72 -4.84
CA ALA A 362 -4.39 -3.93 -4.17
C ALA A 362 -3.23 -3.55 -5.10
N THR A 363 -2.85 -4.44 -6.02
CA THR A 363 -1.79 -4.18 -7.01
C THR A 363 -2.26 -3.16 -8.05
N LEU A 364 -3.46 -3.34 -8.61
CA LEU A 364 -4.05 -2.38 -9.56
C LEU A 364 -4.23 -1.01 -8.92
N ALA A 365 -4.80 -0.95 -7.71
CA ALA A 365 -4.95 0.29 -6.94
C ALA A 365 -3.62 0.99 -6.66
N ARG A 366 -2.50 0.26 -6.63
CA ARG A 366 -1.16 0.85 -6.54
C ARG A 366 -0.66 1.34 -7.89
N LEU A 367 -0.87 0.59 -8.97
CA LEU A 367 -0.42 0.93 -10.32
C LEU A 367 -1.23 2.10 -10.93
N THR A 368 -2.50 2.25 -10.55
CA THR A 368 -3.40 3.30 -11.05
C THR A 368 -3.47 4.52 -10.13
N ARG A 369 -2.56 4.65 -9.15
CA ARG A 369 -2.46 5.90 -8.37
C ARG A 369 -2.15 7.03 -9.33
N ASN A 370 -2.99 8.07 -9.35
CA ASN A 370 -2.93 9.20 -10.29
C ASN A 370 -1.49 9.67 -10.55
N SER A 371 -0.89 9.20 -11.65
CA SER A 371 0.19 9.88 -12.33
C SER A 371 -0.46 10.88 -13.27
N ASN A 372 -0.75 12.08 -12.75
CA ASN A 372 -1.34 13.16 -13.53
C ASN A 372 -0.30 13.66 -14.55
N PRO A 373 -0.46 13.46 -15.87
CA PRO A 373 0.41 14.07 -16.84
C PRO A 373 -0.29 15.30 -17.39
N ASN A 374 0.14 16.48 -16.96
CA ASN A 374 -0.23 17.75 -17.61
C ASN A 374 0.30 17.76 -19.05
N PHE A 375 -0.42 17.13 -19.97
CA PHE A 375 -0.17 17.14 -21.42
C PHE A 375 -0.91 18.30 -22.12
N SER A 376 -0.96 19.48 -21.50
CA SER A 376 -1.60 20.67 -22.09
C SER A 376 -0.62 21.73 -22.60
N ASN A 377 0.70 21.57 -22.47
CA ASN A 377 1.68 22.61 -22.87
C ASN A 377 2.70 22.16 -23.95
N LEU A 378 2.26 21.53 -25.03
CA LEU A 378 3.10 21.26 -26.20
C LEU A 378 2.67 22.04 -27.45
N LYS A 379 2.59 23.38 -27.34
CA LYS A 379 2.86 24.31 -28.47
C LYS A 379 3.27 25.68 -27.92
N GLN A 380 4.57 25.96 -27.86
CA GLN A 380 5.27 27.17 -28.34
C GLN A 380 6.60 27.43 -27.58
N ASN A 381 7.67 27.47 -28.37
CA ASN A 381 8.93 28.22 -28.22
C ASN A 381 9.89 27.97 -27.04
N THR A 382 10.90 27.13 -27.33
CA THR A 382 12.35 27.44 -27.29
C THR A 382 12.88 28.50 -26.31
N HIS A 383 13.43 28.07 -25.16
CA HIS A 383 14.86 28.13 -24.81
C HIS A 383 15.10 27.47 -23.43
N ARG A 384 16.24 26.79 -23.30
CA ARG A 384 16.65 25.90 -22.20
C ARG A 384 16.82 26.61 -20.84
N THR A 385 16.32 25.95 -19.79
CA THR A 385 17.04 25.74 -18.50
C THR A 385 16.58 24.43 -17.86
N GLU A 386 17.53 23.76 -17.21
CA GLU A 386 17.49 22.41 -16.62
C GLU A 386 16.42 22.25 -15.53
N ILE A 387 15.61 21.19 -15.57
CA ILE A 387 14.86 20.71 -14.39
C ILE A 387 14.69 19.18 -14.43
N THR A 388 15.32 18.51 -13.47
CA THR A 388 15.02 17.15 -12.97
C THR A 388 13.68 17.10 -12.21
N PRO A 389 12.80 16.10 -12.38
CA PRO A 389 11.65 15.90 -11.48
C PRO A 389 11.82 14.72 -10.51
N LYS A 390 11.62 15.04 -9.23
CA LYS A 390 11.35 14.16 -8.08
C LYS A 390 9.91 13.62 -8.17
N ASN A 391 9.67 12.37 -7.75
CA ASN A 391 8.31 11.88 -7.42
C ASN A 391 8.24 11.55 -5.93
N SER A 392 7.69 12.47 -5.14
CA SER A 392 7.35 12.29 -3.72
C SER A 392 6.00 11.61 -3.59
N GLN A 393 5.93 10.53 -2.81
CA GLN A 393 4.67 10.07 -2.25
C GLN A 393 4.30 11.06 -1.13
N ASN A 394 3.25 11.88 -1.35
CA ASN A 394 2.79 12.85 -0.35
C ASN A 394 1.99 12.09 0.73
N PHE A 395 2.67 11.70 1.80
CA PHE A 395 2.02 11.27 3.03
C PHE A 395 1.77 12.50 3.90
N ILE A 396 0.56 12.66 4.43
CA ILE A 396 0.35 13.55 5.58
C ILE A 396 0.88 12.78 6.80
N ARG A 397 2.08 13.15 7.25
CA ARG A 397 2.58 12.72 8.56
C ARG A 397 1.96 13.64 9.61
N TYR A 398 1.65 13.07 10.76
CA TYR A 398 1.11 13.82 11.88
C TYR A 398 1.41 13.08 13.17
N SER A 399 1.57 13.83 14.25
CA SER A 399 1.75 13.34 15.61
C SER A 399 0.48 13.54 16.45
N ARG A 400 -0.35 14.52 16.08
CA ARG A 400 -1.60 14.86 16.75
C ARG A 400 -2.64 15.33 15.75
N ILE A 401 -3.89 14.99 16.02
CA ILE A 401 -5.06 15.53 15.31
C ILE A 401 -5.86 16.37 16.29
N ILE A 402 -6.26 17.58 15.87
CA ILE A 402 -7.00 18.54 16.68
C ILE A 402 -8.29 18.91 15.94
N HIS A 403 -9.41 18.97 16.65
CA HIS A 403 -10.63 19.56 16.12
C HIS A 403 -10.51 21.09 16.17
N LEU A 404 -10.66 21.75 15.03
CA LEU A 404 -10.74 23.21 14.93
C LEU A 404 -12.18 23.71 14.77
N SER A 405 -13.18 22.84 14.98
CA SER A 405 -14.59 23.23 14.94
C SER A 405 -15.22 23.23 16.32
N HIS A 406 -16.14 24.16 16.54
CA HIS A 406 -16.99 24.18 17.72
C HIS A 406 -18.03 23.05 17.69
N THR A 407 -18.41 22.56 18.88
CA THR A 407 -19.60 21.71 19.00
C THR A 407 -20.83 22.56 18.75
N ILE A 408 -21.82 22.00 18.06
CA ILE A 408 -23.05 22.69 17.68
C ILE A 408 -24.15 22.31 18.67
N ASP A 409 -24.68 23.31 19.34
CA ASP A 409 -25.88 23.26 20.18
C ASP A 409 -26.80 24.46 19.84
N THR A 410 -27.89 24.65 20.58
CA THR A 410 -28.87 25.71 20.33
C THR A 410 -28.39 27.10 20.76
N ASP A 411 -27.32 27.18 21.54
CA ASP A 411 -26.87 28.39 22.23
C ASP A 411 -25.57 28.93 21.61
N ILE A 412 -25.19 28.45 20.42
CA ILE A 412 -24.02 28.95 19.70
C ILE A 412 -24.18 30.45 19.36
N PRO A 413 -23.09 31.24 19.34
CA PRO A 413 -23.12 32.58 18.78
C PRO A 413 -23.59 32.56 17.32
N GLN A 414 -24.54 33.42 16.99
CA GLN A 414 -25.16 33.47 15.66
C GLN A 414 -25.30 34.90 15.17
N TRP A 415 -25.12 35.09 13.86
CA TRP A 415 -25.33 36.39 13.22
C TRP A 415 -26.80 36.81 13.31
N GLU A 416 -27.03 38.11 13.43
CA GLU A 416 -28.38 38.64 13.50
C GLU A 416 -29.14 38.42 12.20
N GLY A 417 -30.25 37.68 12.29
CA GLY A 417 -31.12 37.34 11.15
C GLY A 417 -30.85 35.97 10.54
N ASP A 418 -29.80 35.26 10.96
CA ASP A 418 -29.52 33.91 10.48
C ASP A 418 -30.51 32.88 11.06
N PRO A 419 -30.78 31.76 10.34
CA PRO A 419 -31.64 30.70 10.85
C PRO A 419 -31.07 30.01 12.09
N LEU A 420 -31.84 29.98 13.19
CA LEU A 420 -31.47 29.33 14.46
C LEU A 420 -31.10 27.85 14.28
N VAL A 421 -30.25 27.34 15.18
CA VAL A 421 -30.03 25.91 15.33
C VAL A 421 -31.20 25.31 16.10
N GLU A 422 -31.90 24.36 15.51
CA GLU A 422 -33.00 23.64 16.17
C GLU A 422 -32.69 22.14 16.19
N PHE A 423 -33.03 21.49 17.31
CA PHE A 423 -33.03 20.03 17.43
C PHE A 423 -34.43 19.56 17.81
N GLU A 424 -34.96 18.64 17.03
CA GLU A 424 -36.24 17.95 17.29
C GLU A 424 -35.94 16.49 17.59
N GLU A 425 -36.38 15.99 18.75
CA GLU A 425 -36.32 14.55 19.04
C GLU A 425 -37.33 13.80 18.17
N VAL A 426 -36.83 12.83 17.39
CA VAL A 426 -37.64 12.01 16.47
C VAL A 426 -37.85 10.60 17.01
N ALA A 427 -36.87 10.08 17.76
CA ALA A 427 -36.95 8.81 18.46
C ALA A 427 -36.08 8.85 19.71
N ASN A 428 -36.52 8.18 20.77
CA ASN A 428 -35.77 8.07 22.02
C ASN A 428 -35.52 6.60 22.40
N PHE A 429 -34.43 6.37 23.14
CA PHE A 429 -34.03 5.00 23.48
C PHE A 429 -35.07 4.25 24.31
N THR A 430 -35.84 4.95 25.14
CA THR A 430 -36.81 4.33 26.05
C THR A 430 -38.02 3.76 25.30
N GLU A 431 -38.51 4.48 24.28
CA GLU A 431 -39.70 4.13 23.53
C GLU A 431 -39.36 3.34 22.24
N ASP A 432 -38.29 3.71 21.55
CA ASP A 432 -37.96 3.20 20.21
C ASP A 432 -36.74 2.26 20.18
N GLY A 433 -35.96 2.21 21.27
CA GLY A 433 -34.73 1.42 21.35
C GLY A 433 -33.52 2.04 20.62
N TYR A 434 -33.65 3.27 20.11
CA TYR A 434 -32.56 4.06 19.53
C TYR A 434 -32.82 5.57 19.69
N CYS A 435 -31.77 6.39 19.64
CA CYS A 435 -31.90 7.85 19.65
C CYS A 435 -31.77 8.41 18.23
N LEU A 436 -32.71 9.25 17.83
CA LEU A 436 -32.66 9.98 16.56
C LEU A 436 -33.17 11.41 16.78
N ARG A 437 -32.44 12.39 16.26
CA ARG A 437 -32.87 13.79 16.21
C ARG A 437 -32.88 14.27 14.78
N ARG A 438 -33.88 15.09 14.43
CA ARG A 438 -33.83 15.98 13.27
C ARG A 438 -33.16 17.28 13.75
N PHE A 439 -32.38 17.91 12.88
CA PHE A 439 -31.82 19.21 13.16
C PHE A 439 -31.89 20.12 11.93
N SER A 440 -31.94 21.43 12.18
CA SER A 440 -31.87 22.51 11.17
C SER A 440 -30.89 23.57 11.66
N MET A 441 -30.22 24.25 10.73
CA MET A 441 -29.30 25.36 11.01
C MET A 441 -29.03 26.17 9.73
N GLY A 442 -28.56 27.41 9.87
CA GLY A 442 -28.05 28.20 8.74
C GLY A 442 -26.75 27.63 8.14
N GLU A 443 -26.51 27.91 6.86
CA GLU A 443 -25.30 27.46 6.14
C GLU A 443 -24.00 28.09 6.70
N HIS A 444 -24.13 29.28 7.31
CA HIS A 444 -23.05 30.09 7.87
C HIS A 444 -23.02 30.09 9.40
N SER A 445 -23.51 29.00 10.00
CA SER A 445 -23.58 28.85 11.46
C SER A 445 -22.45 27.98 12.00
N ALA A 446 -22.01 28.28 13.23
CA ALA A 446 -20.84 27.65 13.86
C ALA A 446 -19.57 27.79 13.01
N THR A 447 -18.63 26.85 13.18
CA THR A 447 -17.48 26.74 12.28
C THR A 447 -17.96 26.37 10.88
N HIS A 448 -17.69 27.22 9.91
CA HIS A 448 -18.22 27.07 8.55
C HIS A 448 -17.24 27.57 7.49
N VAL A 449 -17.56 27.27 6.24
CA VAL A 449 -16.85 27.75 5.06
C VAL A 449 -17.78 28.53 4.15
N ASN A 450 -17.33 29.71 3.70
CA ASN A 450 -18.03 30.51 2.70
C ASN A 450 -17.68 30.07 1.27
N ALA A 451 -18.66 30.10 0.35
CA ALA A 451 -18.46 29.86 -1.07
C ALA A 451 -18.66 31.14 -1.91
N PRO A 452 -18.15 31.20 -3.15
CA PRO A 452 -18.22 32.39 -4.00
C PRO A 452 -19.62 32.96 -4.23
N ASN A 453 -20.63 32.09 -4.34
CA ASN A 453 -22.02 32.51 -4.53
C ASN A 453 -22.61 33.27 -3.32
N SER A 454 -21.99 33.27 -2.14
CA SER A 454 -22.37 34.17 -1.03
C SER A 454 -22.24 35.65 -1.38
N PHE A 455 -21.22 35.99 -2.18
CA PHE A 455 -20.86 37.40 -2.43
C PHE A 455 -20.81 37.79 -3.91
N HIS A 456 -20.76 36.80 -4.82
CA HIS A 456 -20.64 36.98 -6.26
C HIS A 456 -21.79 36.27 -6.99
N PRO A 457 -22.62 36.97 -7.80
CA PRO A 457 -23.80 36.38 -8.44
C PRO A 457 -23.54 35.18 -9.35
N ASN A 458 -22.34 35.09 -9.93
CA ASN A 458 -21.91 33.98 -10.80
C ASN A 458 -20.90 33.05 -10.11
N GLY A 459 -20.77 33.15 -8.79
CA GLY A 459 -19.91 32.29 -7.99
C GLY A 459 -20.41 30.85 -7.99
N ILE A 460 -19.50 29.89 -7.81
CA ILE A 460 -19.88 28.49 -7.63
C ILE A 460 -20.38 28.25 -6.21
N GLY A 461 -21.30 27.30 -6.04
CA GLY A 461 -21.73 26.82 -4.72
C GLY A 461 -20.72 25.87 -4.08
N ILE A 462 -20.88 25.64 -2.78
CA ILE A 462 -19.95 24.84 -1.98
C ILE A 462 -19.85 23.38 -2.46
N ASP A 463 -20.91 22.81 -3.06
CA ASP A 463 -20.93 21.45 -3.59
C ASP A 463 -19.98 21.22 -4.77
N LYS A 464 -19.52 22.31 -5.41
CA LYS A 464 -18.59 22.31 -6.54
C LYS A 464 -17.11 22.32 -6.13
N TYR A 465 -16.80 22.48 -4.85
CA TYR A 465 -15.42 22.42 -4.37
C TYR A 465 -14.87 20.99 -4.54
N PRO A 466 -13.73 20.80 -5.24
CA PRO A 466 -13.14 19.49 -5.38
C PRO A 466 -12.55 19.00 -4.05
N ALA A 467 -12.53 17.69 -3.83
CA ALA A 467 -12.15 17.12 -2.54
C ALA A 467 -10.69 17.43 -2.13
N ASP A 468 -9.80 17.60 -3.10
CA ASP A 468 -8.39 17.94 -2.87
C ASP A 468 -8.17 19.39 -2.45
N SER A 469 -9.04 20.33 -2.86
CA SER A 469 -8.97 21.73 -2.38
C SER A 469 -9.38 21.89 -0.91
N LEU A 470 -9.97 20.86 -0.31
CA LEU A 470 -10.38 20.82 1.10
C LEU A 470 -9.31 20.19 2.01
N VAL A 471 -8.15 19.82 1.44
CA VAL A 471 -6.99 19.29 2.17
C VAL A 471 -5.75 20.08 1.80
N LEU A 472 -5.32 20.98 2.69
CA LEU A 472 -4.27 21.95 2.40
C LEU A 472 -3.38 22.23 3.61
N SER A 473 -2.14 22.65 3.36
CA SER A 473 -1.24 23.10 4.42
C SER A 473 -1.73 24.43 5.00
N ALA A 474 -1.48 24.66 6.28
CA ALA A 474 -1.84 25.91 6.94
C ALA A 474 -0.67 26.48 7.75
N VAL A 475 -0.63 27.80 7.82
CA VAL A 475 0.23 28.57 8.73
C VAL A 475 -0.64 29.32 9.73
N VAL A 476 -0.11 29.59 10.92
CA VAL A 476 -0.83 30.30 11.99
C VAL A 476 -0.07 31.56 12.35
N ILE A 477 -0.73 32.71 12.19
CA ILE A 477 -0.27 34.00 12.68
C ILE A 477 -0.99 34.28 14.00
N ASP A 478 -0.22 34.34 15.07
CA ASP A 478 -0.72 34.63 16.41
C ASP A 478 -0.86 36.14 16.59
N ALA A 479 -2.10 36.59 16.79
CA ALA A 479 -2.48 37.98 17.01
C ALA A 479 -3.21 38.17 18.34
N ARG A 480 -3.07 37.22 19.28
CA ARG A 480 -3.80 37.25 20.57
C ARG A 480 -3.48 38.48 21.40
N GLU A 481 -2.21 38.86 21.48
CA GLU A 481 -1.80 40.05 22.25
C GLU A 481 -2.38 41.34 21.66
N GLN A 482 -2.38 41.44 20.33
CA GLN A 482 -2.87 42.59 19.59
C GLN A 482 -4.40 42.68 19.66
N ALA A 483 -5.10 41.55 19.51
CA ALA A 483 -6.55 41.47 19.65
C ALA A 483 -7.03 41.75 21.08
N LEU A 484 -6.25 41.34 22.09
CA LEU A 484 -6.53 41.65 23.49
C LEU A 484 -6.36 43.16 23.77
N ALA A 485 -5.34 43.78 23.18
CA ALA A 485 -5.09 45.21 23.32
C ALA A 485 -6.09 46.07 22.52
N ASN A 486 -6.55 45.58 21.38
CA ASN A 486 -7.50 46.25 20.50
C ASN A 486 -8.52 45.22 19.93
N PRO A 487 -9.79 45.24 20.38
CA PRO A 487 -10.81 44.32 19.86
C PRO A 487 -11.14 44.55 18.38
N ASP A 488 -10.76 45.69 17.80
CA ASP A 488 -10.92 46.01 16.38
C ASP A 488 -9.62 45.78 15.59
N TYR A 489 -8.70 44.96 16.12
CA TYR A 489 -7.41 44.71 15.48
C TYR A 489 -7.56 44.14 14.07
N LYS A 490 -6.77 44.69 13.14
CA LYS A 490 -6.70 44.23 11.76
C LYS A 490 -5.31 43.68 11.51
N LEU A 491 -5.21 42.45 11.04
CA LEU A 491 -3.91 41.88 10.65
C LEU A 491 -3.27 42.76 9.58
N THR A 492 -2.07 43.26 9.88
CA THR A 492 -1.35 44.20 9.03
C THR A 492 -0.37 43.47 8.11
N LEU A 493 0.13 44.18 7.09
CA LEU A 493 1.20 43.65 6.25
C LEU A 493 2.50 43.50 7.04
N GLU A 494 2.73 44.39 8.00
CA GLU A 494 3.87 44.33 8.93
C GLU A 494 3.83 43.05 9.78
N ASP A 495 2.65 42.60 10.23
CA ASP A 495 2.51 41.31 10.95
C ASP A 495 2.91 40.13 10.08
N VAL A 496 2.48 40.14 8.81
CA VAL A 496 2.85 39.11 7.84
C VAL A 496 4.37 39.05 7.68
N PHE A 497 5.03 40.20 7.49
CA PHE A 497 6.49 40.25 7.38
C PHE A 497 7.22 39.88 8.68
N ALA A 498 6.69 40.28 9.83
CA ALA A 498 7.25 39.91 11.13
C ALA A 498 7.16 38.40 11.36
N TRP A 499 6.04 37.79 10.97
CA TRP A 499 5.86 36.35 11.01
C TRP A 499 6.81 35.63 10.05
N GLU A 500 6.95 36.10 8.81
CA GLU A 500 7.84 35.50 7.81
C GLU A 500 9.31 35.61 8.20
N THR A 501 9.69 36.69 8.88
CA THR A 501 11.04 36.86 9.42
C THR A 501 11.40 35.75 10.41
N GLN A 502 10.41 35.24 11.16
CA GLN A 502 10.61 34.21 12.18
C GLN A 502 10.43 32.79 11.64
N ASN A 503 9.52 32.59 10.69
CA ASN A 503 9.05 31.27 10.29
C ASN A 503 9.35 30.90 8.81
N GLY A 504 9.93 31.83 8.05
CA GLY A 504 10.12 31.72 6.60
C GLY A 504 8.93 32.26 5.81
N GLU A 505 9.11 32.41 4.50
CA GLU A 505 8.05 32.90 3.59
C GLU A 505 6.82 31.98 3.64
N ILE A 506 5.62 32.57 3.66
CA ILE A 506 4.36 31.82 3.65
C ILE A 506 4.29 30.98 2.37
N PRO A 507 4.15 29.64 2.47
CA PRO A 507 4.11 28.77 1.29
C PRO A 507 2.91 29.06 0.38
N SER A 508 3.11 28.96 -0.92
CA SER A 508 2.01 29.03 -1.90
C SER A 508 0.98 27.93 -1.66
N GLU A 509 -0.28 28.21 -1.99
CA GLU A 509 -1.41 27.29 -1.81
C GLU A 509 -1.68 26.87 -0.35
N SER A 510 -1.08 27.58 0.63
CA SER A 510 -1.40 27.39 2.05
C SER A 510 -2.60 28.22 2.49
N LEU A 511 -3.22 27.81 3.58
CA LEU A 511 -4.22 28.59 4.31
C LEU A 511 -3.52 29.44 5.39
N VAL A 512 -3.83 30.73 5.45
CA VAL A 512 -3.34 31.60 6.53
C VAL A 512 -4.41 31.69 7.61
N LEU A 513 -4.11 31.11 8.77
CA LEU A 513 -4.96 31.18 9.95
C LEU A 513 -4.52 32.33 10.85
N MET A 514 -5.47 33.16 11.29
CA MET A 514 -5.25 34.18 12.30
C MET A 514 -5.80 33.68 13.64
N ASN A 515 -4.93 33.53 14.62
CA ASN A 515 -5.33 33.18 15.99
C ASN A 515 -5.45 34.45 16.82
N THR A 516 -6.68 34.85 17.14
CA THR A 516 -6.96 36.06 17.91
C THR A 516 -7.29 35.78 19.38
N GLY A 517 -7.54 34.50 19.72
CA GLY A 517 -7.98 34.08 21.04
C GLY A 517 -9.48 34.31 21.27
N TRP A 518 -10.22 34.71 20.24
CA TRP A 518 -11.64 35.04 20.35
C TRP A 518 -12.52 33.83 20.68
N LYS A 519 -12.03 32.61 20.36
CA LYS A 519 -12.72 31.37 20.73
C LYS A 519 -12.99 31.25 22.23
N ASP A 520 -12.24 31.92 23.09
CA ASP A 520 -12.47 31.92 24.55
C ASP A 520 -13.79 32.63 24.93
N LYS A 521 -14.39 33.40 24.01
CA LYS A 521 -15.69 34.05 24.19
C LYS A 521 -16.87 33.24 23.68
N TRP A 522 -16.65 32.08 23.07
CA TRP A 522 -17.69 31.29 22.38
C TRP A 522 -18.90 30.95 23.27
N GLY A 523 -18.69 30.73 24.57
CA GLY A 523 -19.76 30.40 25.52
C GLY A 523 -20.62 31.58 25.98
N ASP A 524 -20.35 32.79 25.50
CA ASP A 524 -21.10 34.02 25.81
C ASP A 524 -21.36 34.78 24.50
N CYS A 525 -22.59 34.67 23.99
CA CYS A 525 -22.98 35.25 22.70
C CYS A 525 -22.76 36.77 22.64
N ASP A 526 -23.04 37.49 23.73
CA ASP A 526 -22.88 38.94 23.80
C ASP A 526 -21.38 39.31 23.82
N ALA A 527 -20.55 38.50 24.47
CA ALA A 527 -19.10 38.70 24.46
C ALA A 527 -18.45 38.33 23.11
N PHE A 528 -18.98 37.32 22.41
CA PHE A 528 -18.47 36.85 21.12
C PHE A 528 -18.83 37.81 19.97
N LEU A 529 -20.04 38.38 20.00
CA LEU A 529 -20.52 39.40 19.05
C LEU A 529 -20.81 40.73 19.78
N PRO A 530 -19.79 41.38 20.37
CA PRO A 530 -20.01 42.55 21.21
C PRO A 530 -20.43 43.74 20.34
N ARG A 531 -21.43 44.47 20.82
CA ARG A 531 -21.99 45.64 20.13
C ARG A 531 -21.82 46.90 20.96
N ASP A 532 -21.44 47.99 20.31
CA ASP A 532 -21.51 49.32 20.92
C ASP A 532 -22.99 49.78 21.07
N PRO A 533 -23.26 50.87 21.80
CA PRO A 533 -24.62 51.41 21.93
C PRO A 533 -25.27 51.84 20.61
N GLN A 534 -24.49 51.96 19.52
CA GLN A 534 -24.95 52.26 18.16
C GLN A 534 -25.21 50.98 17.34
N GLY A 535 -24.97 49.80 17.92
CA GLY A 535 -25.17 48.49 17.30
C GLY A 535 -24.01 48.00 16.42
N ASN A 536 -22.87 48.69 16.40
CA ASN A 536 -21.70 48.28 15.63
C ASN A 536 -20.95 47.15 16.34
N LEU A 537 -20.47 46.18 15.56
CA LEU A 537 -19.76 45.01 16.06
C LEU A 537 -18.27 45.28 16.26
N HIS A 538 -17.69 44.67 17.29
CA HIS A 538 -16.28 44.83 17.66
C HIS A 538 -15.57 43.48 17.81
N PHE A 539 -14.95 43.01 16.73
CA PHE A 539 -14.07 41.84 16.77
C PHE A 539 -12.98 41.97 15.70
N PRO A 540 -11.81 41.34 15.93
CA PRO A 540 -10.67 41.48 15.05
C PRO A 540 -10.89 40.75 13.72
N GLY A 541 -10.08 41.10 12.73
CA GLY A 541 -10.14 40.46 11.42
C GLY A 541 -8.87 40.70 10.60
N PHE A 542 -8.90 40.27 9.35
CA PHE A 542 -7.81 40.52 8.42
C PHE A 542 -7.85 41.95 7.88
N GLY A 543 -6.69 42.60 7.76
CA GLY A 543 -6.56 43.85 7.00
C GLY A 543 -6.60 43.58 5.50
N LEU A 544 -7.35 44.39 4.76
CA LEU A 544 -7.54 44.22 3.31
C LEU A 544 -6.22 44.24 2.53
N ASP A 545 -5.32 45.17 2.86
CA ASP A 545 -4.00 45.29 2.21
C ASP A 545 -3.11 44.06 2.46
N ALA A 546 -3.17 43.48 3.66
CA ALA A 546 -2.46 42.26 3.99
C ALA A 546 -3.00 41.08 3.16
N VAL A 547 -4.32 40.95 3.03
CA VAL A 547 -4.94 39.88 2.23
C VAL A 547 -4.65 40.05 0.74
N HIS A 548 -4.69 41.28 0.21
CA HIS A 548 -4.26 41.54 -1.17
C HIS A 548 -2.83 41.06 -1.40
N PHE A 549 -1.91 41.43 -0.51
CA PHE A 549 -0.52 40.98 -0.59
C PHE A 549 -0.42 39.45 -0.53
N LEU A 550 -1.10 38.79 0.41
CA LEU A 550 -1.08 37.33 0.54
C LEU A 550 -1.63 36.63 -0.72
N LEU A 551 -2.72 37.14 -1.30
CA LEU A 551 -3.32 36.57 -2.51
C LEU A 551 -2.46 36.79 -3.76
N GLU A 552 -1.84 37.96 -3.91
CA GLU A 552 -1.07 38.32 -5.11
C GLU A 552 0.40 37.90 -5.07
N LYS A 553 1.03 37.99 -3.90
CA LYS A 553 2.47 37.77 -3.73
C LYS A 553 2.80 36.43 -3.11
N ARG A 554 1.93 35.87 -2.26
CA ARG A 554 2.11 34.54 -1.65
C ARG A 554 1.26 33.46 -2.29
N LEU A 555 0.26 33.83 -3.09
CA LEU A 555 -0.63 32.89 -3.79
C LEU A 555 -1.29 31.90 -2.82
N ILE A 556 -1.75 32.41 -1.66
CA ILE A 556 -2.43 31.59 -0.65
C ILE A 556 -3.74 30.99 -1.19
N ALA A 557 -4.11 29.83 -0.68
CA ALA A 557 -5.35 29.14 -1.03
C ALA A 557 -6.58 29.74 -0.31
N GLY A 558 -6.36 30.54 0.74
CA GLY A 558 -7.45 31.13 1.51
C GLY A 558 -7.01 31.63 2.90
N VAL A 559 -7.99 32.06 3.68
CA VAL A 559 -7.82 32.58 5.05
C VAL A 559 -8.75 31.88 6.03
N GLY A 560 -8.38 31.87 7.32
CA GLY A 560 -9.28 31.42 8.39
C GLY A 560 -9.04 32.15 9.71
N ILE A 561 -10.08 32.24 10.55
CA ILE A 561 -10.03 32.98 11.81
C ILE A 561 -10.94 32.35 12.88
N ASP A 562 -10.67 32.65 14.15
CA ASP A 562 -11.48 32.24 15.31
C ASP A 562 -12.58 33.24 15.73
N THR A 563 -12.78 34.31 14.97
CA THR A 563 -13.90 35.25 15.11
C THR A 563 -15.07 34.88 14.21
N HIS A 564 -16.17 35.64 14.32
CA HIS A 564 -17.37 35.39 13.51
C HIS A 564 -17.16 35.57 12.00
N GLY A 565 -16.23 36.43 11.60
CA GLY A 565 -15.93 36.69 10.20
C GLY A 565 -14.44 36.98 9.98
N VAL A 566 -13.91 36.66 8.79
CA VAL A 566 -12.53 37.06 8.43
C VAL A 566 -12.39 38.56 8.24
N ASP A 567 -13.51 39.25 8.04
CA ASP A 567 -13.62 40.70 8.07
C ASP A 567 -13.69 41.22 9.51
N PRO A 568 -13.02 42.33 9.86
CA PRO A 568 -13.19 42.97 11.17
C PRO A 568 -14.65 43.36 11.40
N GLY A 569 -15.15 43.30 12.63
CA GLY A 569 -16.57 43.54 12.94
C GLY A 569 -17.10 44.93 12.53
N GLN A 570 -16.22 45.90 12.36
CA GLN A 570 -16.54 47.23 11.86
C GLN A 570 -16.74 47.30 10.33
N ASP A 571 -16.31 46.30 9.57
CA ASP A 571 -16.45 46.25 8.11
C ASP A 571 -17.82 45.70 7.71
N LYS A 572 -18.68 46.59 7.22
CA LYS A 572 -20.03 46.26 6.73
C LYS A 572 -20.06 45.88 5.25
N THR A 573 -18.93 45.92 4.57
CA THR A 573 -18.81 45.64 3.13
C THR A 573 -18.38 44.21 2.84
N PHE A 574 -17.85 43.51 3.85
CA PHE A 574 -17.26 42.18 3.74
C PHE A 574 -16.12 42.15 2.72
N ALA A 575 -15.22 43.14 2.80
CA ALA A 575 -14.21 43.39 1.77
C ALA A 575 -13.26 42.21 1.60
N VAL A 576 -12.83 41.57 2.69
CA VAL A 576 -11.96 40.40 2.69
C VAL A 576 -12.69 39.19 2.11
N ASN A 577 -13.91 38.90 2.58
CA ASN A 577 -14.73 37.82 2.03
C ASN A 577 -14.92 37.98 0.52
N ARG A 578 -15.33 39.17 0.06
CA ARG A 578 -15.52 39.49 -1.36
C ARG A 578 -14.24 39.27 -2.16
N LEU A 579 -13.11 39.78 -1.67
CA LEU A 579 -11.81 39.68 -2.33
C LEU A 579 -11.33 38.23 -2.46
N VAL A 580 -11.37 37.46 -1.37
CA VAL A 580 -10.87 36.08 -1.36
C VAL A 580 -11.73 35.20 -2.29
N LEU A 581 -13.05 35.42 -2.24
CA LEU A 581 -14.06 34.63 -2.94
C LEU A 581 -14.35 35.07 -4.38
N GLU A 582 -13.59 36.03 -4.94
CA GLU A 582 -13.57 36.25 -6.41
C GLU A 582 -13.16 34.99 -7.19
N LYS A 583 -12.49 34.06 -6.52
CA LYS A 583 -12.13 32.73 -6.99
C LYS A 583 -12.58 31.69 -5.95
N PRO A 584 -12.72 30.40 -6.32
CA PRO A 584 -13.11 29.35 -5.38
C PRO A 584 -11.99 28.99 -4.39
N ARG A 585 -11.72 29.92 -3.47
CA ARG A 585 -10.75 29.82 -2.38
C ARG A 585 -11.44 29.48 -1.07
N ILE A 586 -10.65 29.21 -0.02
CA ILE A 586 -11.16 28.84 1.29
C ILE A 586 -11.29 30.08 2.18
N VAL A 587 -12.45 30.26 2.81
CA VAL A 587 -12.66 31.21 3.90
C VAL A 587 -13.29 30.44 5.06
N LEU A 588 -12.55 30.27 6.16
CA LEU A 588 -13.02 29.57 7.36
C LEU A 588 -13.27 30.56 8.49
N GLU A 589 -14.45 30.49 9.07
CA GLU A 589 -14.88 31.40 10.15
C GLU A 589 -15.28 30.59 11.38
N ASN A 590 -15.21 31.22 12.55
CA ASN A 590 -15.48 30.60 13.85
C ASN A 590 -14.63 29.34 14.10
N LEU A 591 -13.33 29.38 13.82
CA LEU A 591 -12.42 28.28 14.17
C LEU A 591 -12.16 28.23 15.68
N SER A 592 -11.87 27.02 16.18
CA SER A 592 -11.50 26.77 17.58
C SER A 592 -10.08 26.23 17.70
N ASN A 593 -9.52 26.22 18.91
CA ASN A 593 -8.26 25.55 19.28
C ASN A 593 -7.03 25.97 18.45
N LEU A 594 -7.02 27.16 17.84
CA LEU A 594 -5.90 27.65 17.05
C LEU A 594 -4.61 27.83 17.87
N GLU A 595 -4.74 28.09 19.19
CA GLU A 595 -3.63 28.19 20.13
C GLU A 595 -2.86 26.88 20.32
N GLN A 596 -3.44 25.76 19.90
CA GLN A 596 -2.79 24.45 19.98
C GLN A 596 -1.92 24.16 18.76
N LEU A 597 -2.01 24.98 17.70
CA LEU A 597 -1.27 24.80 16.47
C LEU A 597 0.12 25.44 16.55
N SER A 598 1.09 24.82 15.89
CA SER A 598 2.39 25.47 15.64
C SER A 598 2.26 26.47 14.48
N PRO A 599 3.13 27.50 14.40
CA PRO A 599 3.09 28.47 13.30
C PRO A 599 3.15 27.82 11.91
N THR A 600 3.88 26.72 11.76
CA THR A 600 4.00 25.95 10.52
C THR A 600 3.83 24.45 10.76
N GLY A 601 3.73 23.66 9.68
CA GLY A 601 3.71 22.19 9.77
C GLY A 601 2.34 21.59 10.04
N THR A 602 1.26 22.36 9.84
CA THR A 602 -0.12 21.90 9.97
C THR A 602 -0.72 21.60 8.60
N THR A 603 -1.45 20.49 8.48
CA THR A 603 -2.34 20.20 7.34
C THR A 603 -3.79 20.19 7.83
N LEU A 604 -4.68 20.90 7.15
CA LEU A 604 -6.10 20.92 7.46
C LEU A 604 -6.86 19.94 6.57
N VAL A 605 -7.91 19.35 7.14
CA VAL A 605 -8.95 18.62 6.43
C VAL A 605 -10.28 19.27 6.76
N ILE A 606 -10.96 19.79 5.73
CA ILE A 606 -12.22 20.54 5.86
C ILE A 606 -13.38 19.66 5.39
N GLY A 607 -14.14 19.11 6.33
CA GLY A 607 -15.31 18.28 6.07
C GLY A 607 -16.58 19.14 5.94
N ILE A 608 -16.96 19.44 4.70
CA ILE A 608 -18.18 20.18 4.37
C ILE A 608 -19.41 19.27 4.24
N LEU A 609 -20.59 19.80 4.54
CA LEU A 609 -21.84 19.27 3.99
C LEU A 609 -21.98 19.74 2.55
N ARG A 610 -22.11 18.81 1.60
CA ARG A 610 -22.21 19.14 0.16
C ARG A 610 -23.62 19.60 -0.21
N LEU A 611 -23.97 20.80 0.21
CA LEU A 611 -25.26 21.45 -0.05
C LEU A 611 -25.32 21.90 -1.51
N SER A 612 -26.29 21.38 -2.27
CA SER A 612 -26.47 21.73 -3.69
C SER A 612 -26.67 23.23 -3.86
N ASP A 613 -25.77 23.88 -4.60
CA ASP A 613 -25.76 25.33 -4.81
C ASP A 613 -25.71 26.15 -3.50
N GLY A 614 -25.23 25.54 -2.41
CA GLY A 614 -25.09 26.19 -1.10
C GLY A 614 -24.14 27.38 -1.15
N SER A 615 -24.51 28.46 -0.47
CA SER A 615 -23.71 29.68 -0.29
C SER A 615 -22.54 29.45 0.67
N GLY A 616 -22.69 28.49 1.57
CA GLY A 616 -21.62 28.02 2.43
C GLY A 616 -21.93 26.64 2.96
N SER A 617 -21.20 26.24 3.99
CA SER A 617 -21.48 24.99 4.69
C SER A 617 -20.91 25.00 6.09
N PRO A 618 -21.68 24.53 7.10
CA PRO A 618 -21.10 24.14 8.38
C PRO A 618 -20.00 23.09 8.13
N ALA A 619 -18.86 23.27 8.78
CA ALA A 619 -17.65 22.52 8.48
C ALA A 619 -17.06 21.88 9.73
N GLY A 620 -16.79 20.58 9.64
CA GLY A 620 -15.90 19.87 10.55
C GLY A 620 -14.45 20.02 10.10
N VAL A 621 -13.64 20.76 10.84
CA VAL A 621 -12.24 21.07 10.49
C VAL A 621 -11.31 20.30 11.41
N LEU A 622 -10.40 19.52 10.82
CA LEU A 622 -9.37 18.76 11.53
C LEU A 622 -7.99 19.29 11.16
N ALA A 623 -7.14 19.51 12.17
CA ALA A 623 -5.74 19.87 11.99
C ALA A 623 -4.82 18.68 12.30
N PHE A 624 -4.10 18.24 11.28
CA PHE A 624 -3.05 17.24 11.34
C PHE A 624 -1.73 17.96 11.59
N CYS A 625 -1.25 17.90 12.83
CA CYS A 625 -0.03 18.59 13.26
C CYS A 625 1.18 17.66 13.15
N ASN A 626 2.27 18.13 12.56
CA ASN A 626 3.56 17.43 12.67
C ASN A 626 4.16 17.62 14.07
N SER A 627 4.90 16.62 14.56
CA SER A 627 5.67 16.68 15.82
C SER A 627 6.88 17.58 15.71
#